data_AF-A0A8C1Y3S7-F1
#
_entry.id   AF-A0A8C1Y3S7-F1
#
_cell.length_a   1.000
_cell.length_b   1.000
_cell.length_c   1.000
_cell.angle_alpha   90.00
_cell.angle_beta   90.00
_cell.angle_gamma   90.00
#
_symmetry.space_group_name_H-M   'P 1'
#
loop_
_entity.id
_entity.type
_entity.pdbx_description
1 polymer ?
#
loop_
_entity_poly.entity_id
_entity_poly.type
_entity_poly.pdbx_seq_one_letter_code
_entity_poly.pdbx_strand_id
1 'polypeptide(L)'
;MPKKFQGENSKSATARARKAEAKAVADARKQKELEDALWQETDKHVMKKEQRRVGLITWFNNLFFSFSLVYPFKSTEKSHLEMPLEENINQIVPEEGTMEARTIEDAIAVLSTKEDLDRHPERRMKAAYAAFEEANMARLKMENPNMRLSQLKQQLKKEWTKSPENPLNQRVAAYNSK
;
A
#
# COMPACT_ATOMS: atom_id res chain seq x y z
N MET A 1 39.90 -7.84 31.64
CA MET A 1 39.84 -8.13 30.19
C MET A 1 38.47 -7.71 29.66
N PRO A 2 38.36 -6.88 28.60
CA PRO A 2 37.06 -6.47 28.07
C PRO A 2 36.41 -7.63 27.28
N LYS A 3 35.17 -7.96 27.63
CA LYS A 3 34.39 -9.06 27.04
C LYS A 3 33.87 -8.62 25.67
N LYS A 4 34.37 -9.23 24.59
CA LYS A 4 33.98 -8.89 23.21
C LYS A 4 32.50 -9.23 22.99
N PHE A 5 31.73 -8.30 22.43
CA PHE A 5 30.31 -8.46 22.12
C PHE A 5 30.15 -9.49 21.00
N GLN A 6 29.52 -10.63 21.28
CA GLN A 6 29.36 -11.79 20.37
C GLN A 6 28.22 -11.61 19.33
N GLY A 7 27.71 -10.39 19.14
CA GLY A 7 26.59 -10.10 18.24
C GLY A 7 26.86 -8.89 17.37
N GLU A 8 26.34 -8.88 16.14
CA GLU A 8 26.45 -7.72 15.26
C GLU A 8 25.79 -6.48 15.88
N ASN A 9 26.50 -5.35 15.82
CA ASN A 9 26.02 -4.09 16.34
C ASN A 9 24.83 -3.60 15.49
N SER A 10 23.64 -3.49 16.10
CA SER A 10 22.39 -3.08 15.45
C SER A 10 22.50 -1.77 14.64
N LYS A 11 23.27 -0.79 15.12
CA LYS A 11 23.53 0.46 14.37
C LYS A 11 24.39 0.23 13.13
N SER A 12 25.32 -0.72 13.20
CA SER A 12 26.15 -1.09 12.05
C SER A 12 25.37 -1.91 11.01
N ALA A 13 24.46 -2.78 11.44
CA ALA A 13 23.60 -3.56 10.56
C ALA A 13 22.67 -2.64 9.75
N THR A 14 22.03 -1.68 10.42
CA THR A 14 21.16 -0.68 9.75
C THR A 14 21.94 0.25 8.81
N ALA A 15 23.16 0.67 9.17
CA ALA A 15 24.01 1.46 8.29
C ALA A 15 24.48 0.68 7.04
N ARG A 16 24.84 -0.60 7.20
CA ARG A 16 25.20 -1.50 6.08
C ARG A 16 24.00 -1.75 5.18
N ALA A 17 22.80 -1.95 5.73
CA ALA A 17 21.57 -2.10 4.97
C ALA A 17 21.29 -0.87 4.10
N ARG A 18 21.33 0.34 4.67
CA ARG A 18 21.15 1.59 3.90
C ARG A 18 22.20 1.76 2.80
N LYS A 19 23.45 1.40 3.07
CA LYS A 19 24.52 1.45 2.07
C LYS A 19 24.33 0.41 0.96
N ALA A 20 23.84 -0.78 1.29
CA ALA A 20 23.51 -1.82 0.33
C ALA A 20 22.31 -1.42 -0.55
N GLU A 21 21.26 -0.84 0.05
CA GLU A 21 20.10 -0.30 -0.67
C GLU A 21 20.51 0.84 -1.62
N ALA A 22 21.28 1.81 -1.13
CA ALA A 22 21.78 2.91 -1.98
C ALA A 22 22.65 2.40 -3.14
N LYS A 23 23.48 1.38 -2.90
CA LYS A 23 24.26 0.73 -3.94
C LYS A 23 23.36 0.00 -4.93
N ALA A 24 22.37 -0.76 -4.47
CA ALA A 24 21.43 -1.47 -5.33
C ALA A 24 20.62 -0.50 -6.21
N VAL A 25 20.18 0.64 -5.67
CA VAL A 25 19.50 1.69 -6.45
C VAL A 25 20.44 2.30 -7.49
N ALA A 26 21.69 2.57 -7.14
CA ALA A 26 22.68 3.10 -8.07
C ALA A 26 23.01 2.10 -9.19
N ASP A 27 23.15 0.82 -8.86
CA ASP A 27 23.43 -0.25 -9.82
C ASP A 27 22.21 -0.50 -10.73
N ALA A 28 20.99 -0.49 -10.18
CA ALA A 28 19.74 -0.58 -10.97
C ALA A 28 19.56 0.62 -11.90
N ARG A 29 19.89 1.84 -11.45
CA ARG A 29 19.86 3.03 -12.29
C ARG A 29 20.86 2.92 -13.45
N LYS A 30 22.09 2.47 -13.18
CA LYS A 30 23.09 2.23 -14.22
C LYS A 30 22.63 1.16 -15.20
N GLN A 31 22.04 0.07 -14.72
CA GLN A 31 21.47 -0.97 -15.58
C GLN A 31 20.38 -0.41 -16.49
N LYS A 32 19.44 0.37 -15.94
CA LYS A 32 18.42 1.03 -16.73
C LYS A 32 19.00 2.00 -17.75
N GLU A 33 19.99 2.81 -17.38
CA GLU A 33 20.67 3.71 -18.31
C GLU A 33 21.38 2.95 -19.45
N LEU A 34 21.96 1.78 -19.16
CA LEU A 34 22.56 0.90 -20.17
C LEU A 34 21.51 0.24 -21.07
N GLU A 35 20.39 -0.21 -20.52
CA GLU A 35 19.26 -0.77 -21.28
C GLU A 35 18.62 0.30 -22.17
N ASP A 36 18.33 1.48 -21.61
CA ASP A 36 17.80 2.63 -22.34
C ASP A 36 18.77 3.03 -23.46
N ALA A 37 20.08 3.05 -23.20
CA ALA A 37 21.12 3.31 -24.20
C ALA A 37 21.16 2.24 -25.30
N LEU A 38 21.02 0.96 -24.94
CA LEU A 38 20.98 -0.15 -25.89
C LEU A 38 19.77 -0.05 -26.84
N TRP A 39 18.64 0.46 -26.32
CA TRP A 39 17.39 0.61 -27.06
C TRP A 39 17.19 2.01 -27.68
N GLN A 40 18.22 2.86 -27.73
CA GLN A 40 18.09 4.15 -28.39
C GLN A 40 17.89 4.01 -29.91
N GLU A 41 16.77 4.56 -30.41
CA GLU A 41 16.54 4.69 -31.85
C GLU A 41 17.43 5.77 -32.45
N THR A 42 18.37 5.35 -33.29
CA THR A 42 19.32 6.26 -33.98
C THR A 42 18.99 6.45 -35.47
N ASP A 43 17.93 5.81 -35.99
CA ASP A 43 17.55 5.93 -37.40
C ASP A 43 17.02 7.33 -37.73
N LYS A 44 17.76 8.04 -38.60
CA LYS A 44 17.45 9.38 -39.09
C LYS A 44 16.06 9.49 -39.73
N HIS A 45 15.59 8.45 -40.41
CA HIS A 45 14.29 8.48 -41.09
C HIS A 45 13.14 8.34 -40.09
N VAL A 46 13.31 7.51 -39.07
CA VAL A 46 12.35 7.32 -37.98
C VAL A 46 12.23 8.60 -37.16
N MET A 47 13.36 9.18 -36.73
CA MET A 47 13.38 10.44 -35.97
C MET A 47 12.72 11.60 -36.73
N LYS A 48 12.95 11.71 -38.05
CA LYS A 48 12.31 12.74 -38.89
C LYS A 48 10.81 12.49 -39.08
N LYS A 49 10.34 11.24 -39.06
CA LYS A 49 8.92 10.90 -39.12
C LYS A 49 8.23 11.27 -37.80
N GLU A 50 8.89 11.01 -36.68
CA GLU A 50 8.38 11.33 -35.35
C GLU A 50 8.34 12.83 -35.08
N GLN A 51 9.41 13.57 -35.43
CA GLN A 51 9.41 15.04 -35.34
C GLN A 51 8.28 15.69 -36.13
N ARG A 52 7.95 15.16 -37.32
CA ARG A 52 6.80 15.63 -38.10
C ARG A 52 5.46 15.32 -37.43
N ARG A 53 5.31 14.12 -36.87
CA ARG A 53 4.10 13.72 -36.14
C ARG A 53 3.91 14.60 -34.89
N VAL A 54 4.95 14.74 -34.07
CA VAL A 54 4.93 15.57 -32.87
C VAL A 54 4.65 17.03 -33.24
N GLY A 55 5.30 17.56 -34.27
CA GLY A 55 5.04 18.92 -34.78
C GLY A 55 3.60 19.13 -35.24
N LEU A 56 3.01 18.14 -35.93
CA LEU A 56 1.60 18.20 -36.33
C LEU A 56 0.66 18.18 -35.13
N ILE A 57 0.93 17.31 -34.14
CA ILE A 57 0.14 17.18 -32.92
C ILE A 57 0.24 18.45 -32.06
N THR A 58 1.43 19.03 -31.89
CA THR A 58 1.61 20.25 -31.11
C THR A 58 0.98 21.45 -31.80
N TRP A 59 1.12 21.55 -33.13
CA TRP A 59 0.44 22.58 -33.91
C TRP A 59 -1.08 22.45 -33.82
N PHE A 60 -1.62 21.23 -33.95
CA PHE A 60 -3.05 20.99 -33.85
C PHE A 60 -3.59 21.29 -32.45
N ASN A 61 -2.89 20.87 -31.38
CA ASN A 61 -3.29 21.19 -30.01
C ASN A 61 -3.24 22.70 -29.74
N ASN A 62 -2.22 23.40 -30.22
CA ASN A 62 -2.13 24.85 -30.06
C ASN A 62 -3.23 25.57 -30.86
N LEU A 63 -3.51 25.10 -32.08
CA LEU A 63 -4.59 25.63 -32.90
C LEU A 63 -5.96 25.38 -32.24
N PHE A 64 -6.19 24.18 -31.73
CA PHE A 64 -7.42 23.82 -31.02
C PHE A 64 -7.60 24.66 -29.75
N PHE A 65 -6.55 24.80 -28.95
CA PHE A 65 -6.57 25.60 -27.71
C PHE A 65 -6.78 27.09 -28.01
N SER A 66 -6.07 27.64 -29.01
CA SER A 66 -6.24 29.03 -29.45
C SER A 66 -7.63 29.29 -30.03
N PHE A 67 -8.16 28.36 -30.83
CA PHE A 67 -9.50 28.43 -31.39
C PHE A 67 -10.58 28.37 -30.30
N SER A 68 -10.43 27.47 -29.33
CA SER A 68 -11.33 27.35 -28.18
C SER A 68 -11.31 28.61 -27.28
N LEU A 69 -10.18 29.32 -27.21
CA LEU A 69 -10.08 30.57 -26.43
C LEU A 69 -10.71 31.77 -27.13
N VAL A 70 -10.60 31.85 -28.46
CA VAL A 70 -11.14 32.97 -29.25
C VAL A 70 -12.63 32.79 -29.52
N TYR A 71 -13.09 31.55 -29.67
CA TYR A 71 -14.49 31.21 -29.88
C TYR A 71 -14.95 30.22 -28.79
N PRO A 72 -15.42 30.71 -27.63
CA PRO A 72 -16.07 29.84 -26.66
C PRO A 72 -17.35 29.28 -27.30
N PHE A 73 -17.30 28.02 -27.73
CA PHE A 73 -18.45 27.31 -28.25
C PHE A 73 -19.53 27.32 -27.15
N LYS A 74 -20.60 28.11 -27.34
CA LYS A 74 -21.83 27.92 -26.56
C LYS A 74 -22.28 26.51 -26.91
N SER A 75 -22.22 25.60 -25.94
CA SER A 75 -22.71 24.24 -26.10
C SER A 75 -24.15 24.31 -26.58
N THR A 76 -24.37 24.16 -27.87
CA THR A 76 -25.69 23.84 -28.40
C THR A 76 -26.06 22.55 -27.71
N GLU A 77 -27.15 22.58 -26.93
CA GLU A 77 -27.70 21.42 -26.26
C GLU A 77 -27.62 20.22 -27.21
N LYS A 78 -26.98 19.15 -26.76
CA LYS A 78 -26.78 17.93 -27.55
C LYS A 78 -28.13 17.57 -28.14
N SER A 79 -28.25 17.66 -29.45
CA SER A 79 -29.47 17.18 -30.12
C SER A 79 -29.67 15.73 -29.72
N HIS A 80 -30.91 15.30 -29.54
CA HIS A 80 -31.29 13.96 -29.06
C HIS A 80 -30.67 12.78 -29.85
N LEU A 81 -29.97 13.07 -30.96
CA LEU A 81 -29.17 12.14 -31.78
C LEU A 81 -27.77 11.81 -31.21
N GLU A 82 -27.26 12.62 -30.26
CA GLU A 82 -25.98 12.37 -29.56
C GLU A 82 -26.16 11.77 -28.15
N MET A 83 -27.41 11.57 -27.71
CA MET A 83 -27.64 10.82 -26.49
C MET A 83 -27.42 9.32 -26.78
N PRO A 84 -26.53 8.62 -26.05
CA PRO A 84 -26.45 7.17 -26.15
C PRO A 84 -27.83 6.58 -25.78
N LEU A 85 -28.28 5.58 -26.55
CA LEU A 85 -29.53 4.90 -26.24
C LEU A 85 -29.47 4.36 -24.81
N GLU A 86 -30.49 4.67 -24.02
CA GLU A 86 -30.62 4.15 -22.66
C GLU A 86 -30.83 2.64 -22.75
N GLU A 87 -29.93 1.88 -22.13
CA GLU A 87 -29.96 0.42 -22.17
C GLU A 87 -31.26 -0.09 -21.54
N ASN A 88 -31.82 -1.15 -22.13
CA ASN A 88 -33.03 -1.75 -21.62
C ASN A 88 -32.72 -2.41 -20.26
N ILE A 89 -33.18 -1.79 -19.18
CA ILE A 89 -33.12 -2.25 -17.78
C ILE A 89 -33.55 -3.72 -17.54
N ASN A 90 -34.23 -4.36 -18.49
CA ASN A 90 -34.60 -5.77 -18.41
C ASN A 90 -33.65 -6.73 -19.16
N GLN A 91 -32.63 -6.23 -19.87
CA GLN A 91 -31.52 -7.04 -20.34
C GLN A 91 -30.44 -7.07 -19.26
N ILE A 92 -30.43 -8.14 -18.48
CA ILE A 92 -29.36 -8.42 -17.52
C ILE A 92 -28.15 -8.90 -18.33
N VAL A 93 -27.37 -7.97 -18.89
CA VAL A 93 -26.00 -8.30 -19.33
C VAL A 93 -25.16 -8.32 -18.05
N PRO A 94 -24.63 -9.47 -17.62
CA PRO A 94 -23.77 -9.49 -16.46
C PRO A 94 -22.53 -8.62 -16.77
N GLU A 95 -22.41 -7.53 -16.03
CA GLU A 95 -21.29 -6.61 -16.08
C GLU A 95 -20.00 -7.40 -15.83
N GLU A 96 -19.03 -7.29 -16.76
CA GLU A 96 -17.73 -7.98 -16.75
C GLU A 96 -16.97 -7.67 -15.45
N GLY A 97 -17.29 -8.40 -14.38
CA GLY A 97 -16.78 -8.09 -13.04
C GLY A 97 -17.63 -8.64 -11.90
N THR A 98 -18.90 -9.00 -12.15
CA THR A 98 -19.70 -9.77 -11.19
C THR A 98 -19.46 -11.27 -11.38
N MET A 99 -18.70 -11.87 -10.47
CA MET A 99 -18.46 -13.32 -10.46
C MET A 99 -19.79 -14.03 -10.19
N GLU A 100 -20.37 -14.65 -11.22
CA GLU A 100 -21.54 -15.50 -11.07
C GLU A 100 -21.13 -16.80 -10.36
N ALA A 101 -21.65 -17.02 -9.14
CA ALA A 101 -21.43 -18.24 -8.39
C ALA A 101 -22.25 -19.42 -8.96
N ARG A 102 -21.93 -19.85 -10.18
CA ARG A 102 -22.61 -21.00 -10.82
C ARG A 102 -22.13 -22.34 -10.26
N THR A 103 -20.92 -22.39 -9.72
CA THR A 103 -20.34 -23.58 -9.10
C THR A 103 -20.25 -23.42 -7.58
N ILE A 104 -20.19 -24.54 -6.86
CA ILE A 104 -20.09 -24.56 -5.40
C ILE A 104 -18.78 -23.88 -4.97
N GLU A 105 -17.70 -24.11 -5.71
CA GLU A 105 -16.38 -23.51 -5.50
C GLU A 105 -16.42 -21.98 -5.67
N ASP A 106 -17.13 -21.48 -6.69
CA ASP A 106 -17.29 -20.03 -6.91
C ASP A 106 -18.19 -19.40 -5.83
N ALA A 107 -19.24 -20.11 -5.40
CA ALA A 107 -20.08 -19.67 -4.28
C ALA A 107 -19.27 -19.57 -2.98
N ILE A 108 -18.38 -20.54 -2.73
CA ILE A 108 -17.44 -20.50 -1.59
C ILE A 108 -16.46 -19.34 -1.76
N ALA A 109 -15.94 -19.07 -2.95
CA ALA A 109 -15.01 -17.96 -3.16
C ALA A 109 -15.63 -16.57 -2.95
N VAL A 110 -16.91 -16.40 -3.33
CA VAL A 110 -17.66 -15.15 -3.17
C VAL A 110 -18.16 -14.96 -1.73
N LEU A 111 -18.61 -16.03 -1.06
CA LEU A 111 -19.12 -15.98 0.32
C LEU A 111 -18.05 -16.19 1.39
N SER A 112 -16.89 -16.75 1.04
CA SER A 112 -15.72 -16.75 1.92
C SER A 112 -15.28 -15.29 2.02
N THR A 113 -15.78 -14.63 3.06
CA THR A 113 -15.07 -13.51 3.63
C THR A 113 -13.67 -14.03 3.89
N LYS A 114 -12.71 -13.57 3.08
CA LYS A 114 -11.35 -13.44 3.55
C LYS A 114 -11.48 -12.49 4.73
N GLU A 115 -11.82 -13.04 5.90
CA GLU A 115 -11.58 -12.41 7.18
C GLU A 115 -10.09 -12.21 7.14
N ASP A 116 -9.69 -11.01 6.70
CA ASP A 116 -8.34 -10.70 6.29
C ASP A 116 -7.45 -11.07 7.46
N LEU A 117 -6.87 -12.27 7.37
CA LEU A 117 -5.99 -12.81 8.38
C LEU A 117 -4.83 -11.85 8.40
N ASP A 118 -4.89 -10.94 9.36
CA ASP A 118 -4.02 -9.80 9.46
C ASP A 118 -2.59 -10.26 9.22
N ARG A 119 -2.04 -9.71 8.14
CA ARG A 119 -0.74 -10.10 7.59
C ARG A 119 0.40 -9.79 8.57
N HIS A 120 0.17 -8.93 9.58
CA HIS A 120 1.21 -8.49 10.51
C HIS A 120 0.76 -8.42 11.98
N PRO A 121 0.51 -9.57 12.63
CA PRO A 121 0.23 -9.62 14.07
C PRO A 121 1.39 -9.06 14.92
N GLU A 122 2.63 -9.17 14.44
CA GLU A 122 3.83 -8.61 15.09
C GLU A 122 3.80 -7.07 15.16
N ARG A 123 3.22 -6.42 14.14
CA ARG A 123 3.10 -4.94 14.11
C ARG A 123 2.00 -4.47 15.05
N ARG A 124 0.85 -5.15 15.08
CA ARG A 124 -0.22 -4.85 16.05
C ARG A 124 0.20 -5.12 17.48
N MET A 125 1.04 -6.14 17.74
CA MET A 125 1.57 -6.40 19.08
C MET A 125 2.31 -5.18 19.65
N LYS A 126 3.16 -4.52 18.84
CA LYS A 126 3.91 -3.34 19.31
C LYS A 126 3.01 -2.13 19.55
N ALA A 127 2.04 -1.90 18.67
CA ALA A 127 1.08 -0.80 18.81
C ALA A 127 0.16 -1.01 20.03
N ALA A 128 -0.39 -2.21 20.17
CA ALA A 128 -1.27 -2.56 21.28
C ALA A 128 -0.51 -2.58 22.62
N TYR A 129 0.73 -3.07 22.64
CA TYR A 129 1.59 -2.98 23.83
C TYR A 129 1.90 -1.53 24.23
N ALA A 130 2.12 -0.62 23.26
CA ALA A 130 2.35 0.79 23.56
C ALA A 130 1.11 1.45 24.15
N ALA A 131 -0.08 1.21 23.58
CA ALA A 131 -1.35 1.70 24.13
C ALA A 131 -1.62 1.14 25.55
N PHE A 132 -1.31 -0.13 25.76
CA PHE A 132 -1.42 -0.78 27.08
C PHE A 132 -0.38 -0.24 28.07
N GLU A 133 0.85 0.05 27.62
CA GLU A 133 1.90 0.65 28.45
C GLU A 133 1.46 2.03 28.95
N GLU A 134 0.94 2.89 28.08
CA GLU A 134 0.51 4.24 28.45
C GLU A 134 -0.66 4.24 29.46
N ALA A 135 -1.66 3.38 29.25
CA ALA A 135 -2.81 3.28 30.15
C ALA A 135 -2.45 2.69 31.53
N ASN A 136 -1.63 1.64 31.56
CA ASN A 136 -1.34 0.92 32.82
C ASN A 136 -0.15 1.50 33.59
N MET A 137 0.74 2.26 32.94
CA MET A 137 1.91 2.86 33.61
C MET A 137 1.52 3.92 34.66
N ALA A 138 0.47 4.70 34.42
CA ALA A 138 -0.01 5.67 35.40
C ALA A 138 -0.59 4.96 36.64
N ARG A 139 -1.41 3.93 36.41
CA ARG A 139 -2.01 3.10 37.46
C ARG A 139 -0.93 2.41 38.31
N LEU A 140 0.03 1.73 37.69
CA LEU A 140 1.09 1.01 38.40
C LEU A 140 2.01 1.93 39.21
N LYS A 141 2.27 3.16 38.74
CA LYS A 141 3.04 4.16 39.49
C LYS A 141 2.30 4.68 40.73
N MET A 142 0.97 4.80 40.65
CA MET A 142 0.15 5.18 41.80
C MET A 142 0.02 4.05 42.82
N GLU A 143 -0.16 2.82 42.36
CA GLU A 143 -0.24 1.64 43.24
C GLU A 143 1.12 1.30 43.89
N ASN A 144 2.22 1.51 43.16
CA ASN A 144 3.57 1.12 43.59
C ASN A 144 4.61 2.25 43.38
N PRO A 145 4.52 3.37 44.12
CA PRO A 145 5.42 4.51 43.95
C PRO A 145 6.88 4.21 44.34
N ASN A 146 7.12 3.17 45.14
CA ASN A 146 8.46 2.80 45.63
C ASN A 146 9.22 1.84 44.69
N MET A 147 8.59 1.33 43.64
CA MET A 147 9.19 0.33 42.74
C MET A 147 10.02 0.98 41.64
N ARG A 148 11.14 0.35 41.25
CA ARG A 148 11.96 0.83 40.13
C ARG A 148 11.19 0.66 38.82
N LEU A 149 11.36 1.59 37.87
CA LEU A 149 10.74 1.52 36.54
C LEU A 149 10.95 0.17 35.82
N SER A 150 12.11 -0.48 36.03
CA SER A 150 12.38 -1.81 35.47
C SER A 150 11.45 -2.89 36.05
N GLN A 151 11.11 -2.82 37.33
CA GLN A 151 10.20 -3.76 37.99
C GLN A 151 8.75 -3.50 37.57
N LEU A 152 8.36 -2.23 37.46
CA LEU A 152 7.03 -1.85 36.94
C LEU A 152 6.84 -2.34 35.50
N LYS A 153 7.85 -2.20 34.62
CA LYS A 153 7.80 -2.75 33.26
C LYS A 153 7.75 -4.28 33.25
N GLN A 154 8.37 -4.95 34.22
CA GLN A 154 8.29 -6.41 34.34
C GLN A 154 6.90 -6.87 34.79
N GLN A 155 6.25 -6.14 35.72
CA GLN A 155 4.86 -6.38 36.10
C GLN A 155 3.91 -6.13 34.93
N LEU A 156 4.08 -5.01 34.23
CA LEU A 156 3.28 -4.66 33.06
C LEU A 156 3.40 -5.71 31.94
N LYS A 157 4.60 -6.25 31.71
CA LYS A 157 4.79 -7.36 30.76
C LYS A 157 4.05 -8.64 31.18
N LYS A 158 3.98 -8.94 32.48
CA LYS A 158 3.20 -10.08 33.00
C LYS A 158 1.70 -9.87 32.82
N GLU A 159 1.20 -8.66 33.08
CA GLU A 159 -0.19 -8.29 32.84
C GLU A 159 -0.52 -8.35 31.34
N TRP A 160 0.36 -7.83 30.49
CA TRP A 160 0.21 -7.90 29.04
C TRP A 160 0.10 -9.33 28.50
N THR A 161 0.92 -10.26 29.00
CA THR A 161 0.83 -11.67 28.56
C THR A 161 -0.51 -12.32 28.90
N LYS A 162 -1.22 -11.82 29.92
CA LYS A 162 -2.52 -12.35 30.36
C LYS A 162 -3.71 -11.52 29.85
N SER A 163 -3.46 -10.33 29.33
CA SER A 163 -4.50 -9.39 28.90
C SER A 163 -5.21 -9.88 27.63
N PRO A 164 -6.55 -9.70 27.51
CA PRO A 164 -7.29 -9.97 26.27
C PRO A 164 -6.95 -9.00 25.13
N GLU A 165 -6.38 -7.84 25.46
CA GLU A 165 -5.91 -6.83 24.51
C GLU A 165 -4.67 -7.28 23.72
N ASN A 166 -4.04 -8.38 24.14
CA ASN A 166 -2.94 -8.96 23.39
C ASN A 166 -3.50 -9.73 22.18
N PRO A 167 -3.19 -9.33 20.93
CA PRO A 167 -3.69 -9.99 19.73
C PRO A 167 -3.26 -11.47 19.61
N LEU A 168 -2.24 -11.90 20.38
CA LEU A 168 -1.87 -13.32 20.48
C LEU A 168 -2.88 -14.14 21.29
N ASN A 169 -3.53 -13.55 22.29
CA ASN A 169 -4.52 -14.21 23.13
C ASN A 169 -5.90 -14.26 22.47
N GLN A 170 -6.19 -13.36 21.53
CA GLN A 170 -7.45 -13.32 20.76
C GLN A 170 -7.67 -14.55 19.88
N ARG A 171 -6.59 -15.20 19.41
CA ARG A 171 -6.66 -16.44 18.62
C ARG A 171 -6.99 -17.67 19.46
N VAL A 172 -6.78 -17.60 20.76
CA VAL A 172 -7.05 -18.70 21.69
C VAL A 172 -8.47 -18.47 22.21
N ALA A 173 -9.47 -18.78 21.38
CA ALA A 173 -10.86 -18.83 21.85
C ALA A 173 -10.89 -19.71 23.11
N ALA A 174 -11.40 -19.16 24.21
CA ALA A 174 -11.45 -19.89 25.46
C ALA A 174 -12.25 -21.18 25.22
N TYR A 175 -11.62 -22.34 25.44
CA TYR A 175 -12.26 -23.66 25.32
C TYR A 175 -13.56 -23.81 26.16
N ASN A 176 -13.84 -22.83 27.04
CA ASN A 176 -14.97 -22.78 27.96
C ASN A 176 -15.88 -21.54 27.80
N SER A 177 -15.86 -20.83 26.67
CA SER A 177 -16.95 -19.87 26.39
C SER A 177 -18.18 -20.63 25.92
N LYS A 178 -19.18 -20.76 26.81
CA LYS A 178 -20.52 -21.28 26.49
C LYS A 178 -21.30 -20.32 25.60
#